data_AF-A0A8T3LGA0-F1
#
_entry.id   AF-A0A8T3LGA0-F1
#
_cell.length_a   1.000
_cell.length_b   1.000
_cell.length_c   1.000
_cell.angle_alpha   90.00
_cell.angle_beta   90.00
_cell.angle_gamma   90.00
#
_symmetry.space_group_name_H-M   'P 1'
#
loop_
_entity.id
_entity.type
_entity.pdbx_description
1 polymer ?
#
loop_
_entity_poly.entity_id
_entity_poly.type
_entity_poly.pdbx_seq_one_letter_code
_entity_poly.pdbx_strand_id
1 'polypeptide(L)'
;AILIGLTLYIGGCTLFFPASHMATYTMFLAAIFAIAIGLSFLETAANTYSSMIGPKAYATLRLNISQTFYPIGAASGILLGKYLVFSEGESLEKQMSGMNAEQIHNFKVLMLENTLEPYKYMIMILVVVMVLFLLTRFPTCKVAQTSHYKRPSAMDTLRYLARNPRFRRGIVAQFLYVGMQVAVWSFTIRLALELGDINERDASNFMVYSFACFFIGKFIANILMTRFNPEKVLILYSVIGALFLAYVA
;
A
#
# COMPACT_ATOMS: atom_id res chain seq x y z
N ALA A 1 -0.83 14.49 11.88
CA ALA A 1 -1.38 13.29 11.22
C ALA A 1 -0.26 12.47 10.59
N ILE A 2 0.50 13.00 9.62
CA ILE A 2 1.64 12.27 9.00
C ILE A 2 2.64 11.78 10.06
N LEU A 3 3.14 12.66 10.94
CA LEU A 3 4.07 12.26 12.01
C LEU A 3 3.48 11.20 12.96
N ILE A 4 2.20 11.33 13.33
CA ILE A 4 1.51 10.34 14.17
C ILE A 4 1.45 8.98 13.46
N GLY A 5 1.12 8.97 12.17
CA GLY A 5 1.09 7.76 11.36
C GLY A 5 2.47 7.11 11.25
N LEU A 6 3.53 7.89 11.03
CA LEU A 6 4.91 7.40 11.02
C LEU A 6 5.31 6.81 12.38
N THR A 7 4.99 7.48 13.49
CA THR A 7 5.31 6.97 14.83
C THR A 7 4.57 5.67 15.14
N LEU A 8 3.28 5.58 14.81
CA LEU A 8 2.50 4.34 15.00
C LEU A 8 3.03 3.20 14.11
N TYR A 9 3.43 3.50 12.88
CA TYR A 9 4.00 2.51 11.98
C TYR A 9 5.36 2.01 12.49
N ILE A 10 6.27 2.91 12.88
CA ILE A 10 7.56 2.56 13.49
C ILE A 10 7.33 1.73 14.76
N GLY A 11 6.41 2.15 15.63
CA GLY A 11 6.06 1.43 16.86
C GLY A 11 5.57 0.01 16.56
N GLY A 12 4.68 -0.16 15.58
CA GLY A 12 4.20 -1.47 15.15
C GLY A 12 5.30 -2.36 14.60
N CYS A 13 6.21 -1.83 13.76
CA CYS A 13 7.36 -2.58 13.26
C CYS A 13 8.35 -2.96 14.38
N THR A 14 8.59 -2.07 15.35
CA THR A 14 9.44 -2.40 16.51
C THR A 14 8.81 -3.50 17.36
N LEU A 15 7.47 -3.56 17.43
CA LEU A 15 6.73 -4.57 18.19
C LEU A 15 6.85 -5.99 17.58
N PHE A 16 7.26 -6.12 16.32
CA PHE A 16 7.56 -7.42 15.71
C PHE A 16 8.78 -8.12 16.34
N PHE A 17 9.77 -7.36 16.84
CA PHE A 17 10.96 -7.92 17.50
C PHE A 17 10.64 -8.65 18.81
N PRO A 18 9.92 -8.07 19.79
CA PRO A 18 9.51 -8.83 20.96
C PRO A 18 8.46 -9.89 20.62
N ALA A 19 7.61 -9.67 19.61
CA ALA A 19 6.63 -10.67 19.18
C ALA A 19 7.29 -11.95 18.64
N SER A 20 8.39 -11.84 17.89
CA SER A 20 9.13 -13.01 17.40
C SER A 20 9.78 -13.82 18.51
N HIS A 21 10.34 -13.15 19.53
CA HIS A 21 10.95 -13.82 20.69
C HIS A 21 9.91 -14.52 21.57
N MET A 22 8.72 -13.92 21.73
CA MET A 22 7.63 -14.56 22.47
C MET A 22 6.87 -15.60 21.67
N ALA A 23 7.00 -15.61 20.33
CA ALA A 23 6.35 -16.54 19.41
C ALA A 23 4.83 -16.70 19.61
N THR A 24 4.14 -15.68 20.14
CA THR A 24 2.70 -15.71 20.41
C THR A 24 1.92 -14.94 19.35
N TYR A 25 0.88 -15.58 18.81
CA TYR A 25 0.01 -14.98 17.79
C TYR A 25 -0.59 -13.63 18.21
N THR A 26 -1.03 -13.50 19.47
CA THR A 26 -1.65 -12.27 19.98
C THR A 26 -0.73 -11.07 19.88
N MET A 27 0.57 -11.25 20.12
CA MET A 27 1.55 -10.16 20.07
C MET A 27 1.80 -9.72 18.63
N PHE A 28 1.90 -10.67 17.70
CA PHE A 28 1.97 -10.39 16.26
C PHE A 28 0.72 -9.67 15.75
N LEU A 29 -0.46 -10.09 16.19
CA LEU A 29 -1.72 -9.46 15.81
C LEU A 29 -1.74 -8.00 16.28
N ALA A 30 -1.35 -7.73 17.53
CA ALA A 30 -1.26 -6.36 18.05
C ALA A 30 -0.28 -5.49 17.22
N ALA A 31 0.87 -6.06 16.83
CA ALA A 31 1.86 -5.38 15.99
C ALA A 31 1.30 -5.04 14.60
N ILE A 32 0.64 -6.00 13.94
CA ILE A 32 -0.01 -5.79 12.63
C ILE A 32 -1.11 -4.73 12.74
N PHE A 33 -1.92 -4.73 13.81
CA PHE A 33 -2.92 -3.68 14.04
C PHE A 33 -2.30 -2.30 14.19
N ALA A 34 -1.22 -2.16 14.96
CA ALA A 34 -0.51 -0.89 15.11
C ALA A 34 0.02 -0.38 13.77
N ILE A 35 0.60 -1.26 12.94
CA ILE A 35 1.03 -0.96 11.57
C ILE A 35 -0.16 -0.49 10.72
N ALA A 36 -1.28 -1.21 10.74
CA ALA A 36 -2.47 -0.90 9.95
C ALA A 36 -3.06 0.48 10.30
N ILE A 37 -3.09 0.82 11.58
CA ILE A 37 -3.51 2.16 12.04
C ILE A 37 -2.53 3.22 11.52
N GLY A 38 -1.22 2.99 11.66
CA GLY A 38 -0.19 3.91 11.15
C GLY A 38 -0.31 4.17 9.64
N LEU A 39 -0.48 3.11 8.86
CA LEU A 39 -0.73 3.17 7.41
C LEU A 39 -1.99 3.97 7.07
N SER A 40 -3.09 3.74 7.78
CA SER A 40 -4.37 4.45 7.57
C SER A 40 -4.22 5.97 7.79
N PHE A 41 -3.48 6.37 8.83
CA PHE A 41 -3.17 7.78 9.08
C PHE A 41 -2.27 8.36 8.00
N LEU A 42 -1.26 7.61 7.55
CA LEU A 42 -0.35 8.06 6.50
C LEU A 42 -1.05 8.24 5.18
N GLU A 43 -1.86 7.28 4.76
CA GLU A 43 -2.58 7.33 3.49
C GLU A 43 -3.55 8.50 3.45
N THR A 44 -4.36 8.66 4.50
CA THR A 44 -5.32 9.77 4.59
C THR A 44 -4.60 11.12 4.61
N ALA A 45 -3.53 11.25 5.41
CA ALA A 45 -2.85 12.52 5.59
C ALA A 45 -1.95 12.90 4.41
N ALA A 46 -1.19 11.95 3.84
CA ALA A 46 -0.27 12.19 2.74
C ALA A 46 -1.02 12.51 1.44
N ASN A 47 -2.07 11.76 1.11
CA ASN A 47 -2.89 12.05 -0.08
C ASN A 47 -3.58 13.41 0.03
N THR A 48 -4.15 13.71 1.21
CA THR A 48 -4.77 15.02 1.47
C THR A 48 -3.74 16.13 1.36
N TYR A 49 -2.56 15.98 1.95
CA TYR A 49 -1.49 16.96 1.90
C TYR A 49 -0.96 17.21 0.48
N SER A 50 -0.68 16.15 -0.30
CA SER A 50 -0.23 16.24 -1.70
C SER A 50 -1.25 16.98 -2.59
N SER A 51 -2.55 16.75 -2.35
CA SER A 51 -3.60 17.48 -3.09
C SER A 51 -3.66 18.97 -2.74
N MET A 52 -3.35 19.37 -1.50
CA MET A 52 -3.48 20.74 -1.02
C MET A 52 -2.21 21.60 -1.19
N ILE A 53 -1.04 20.99 -1.38
CA ILE A 53 0.23 21.72 -1.48
C ILE A 53 0.38 22.40 -2.85
N GLY A 54 -0.17 23.62 -2.97
CA GLY A 54 -0.06 24.47 -4.15
C GLY A 54 -1.40 24.73 -4.87
N PRO A 55 -1.38 25.22 -6.13
CA PRO A 55 -2.59 25.65 -6.82
C PRO A 55 -3.59 24.51 -7.01
N LYS A 56 -4.89 24.81 -6.85
CA LYS A 56 -5.99 23.83 -6.91
C LYS A 56 -6.11 23.13 -8.27
N ALA A 57 -5.78 23.84 -9.36
CA ALA A 57 -5.86 23.29 -10.72
C ALA A 57 -4.94 22.08 -10.93
N TYR A 58 -3.80 22.02 -10.24
CA TYR A 58 -2.80 20.95 -10.38
C TYR A 58 -2.89 19.89 -9.27
N ALA A 59 -3.92 19.91 -8.42
CA ALA A 59 -4.05 18.99 -7.29
C ALA A 59 -4.07 17.52 -7.73
N THR A 60 -4.86 17.20 -8.76
CA THR A 60 -4.96 15.84 -9.31
C THR A 60 -3.64 15.39 -9.93
N LEU A 61 -2.95 16.29 -10.63
CA LEU A 61 -1.66 16.00 -11.25
C LEU A 61 -0.58 15.71 -10.21
N ARG A 62 -0.46 16.53 -9.15
CA ARG A 62 0.50 16.29 -8.05
C ARG A 62 0.27 14.94 -7.39
N LEU A 63 -0.99 14.65 -7.08
CA LEU A 63 -1.36 13.38 -6.48
C LEU A 63 -0.97 12.21 -7.38
N ASN A 64 -1.27 12.29 -8.69
CA ASN A 64 -0.91 11.23 -9.64
C ASN A 64 0.61 11.06 -9.80
N ILE A 65 1.37 12.15 -9.83
CA ILE A 65 2.84 12.10 -9.88
C ILE A 65 3.38 11.40 -8.63
N SER A 66 2.95 11.79 -7.42
CA SER A 66 3.34 11.11 -6.18
C SER A 66 2.97 9.62 -6.22
N GLN A 67 1.78 9.29 -6.70
CA GLN A 67 1.27 7.93 -6.82
C GLN A 67 1.91 7.10 -7.93
N THR A 68 2.72 7.70 -8.81
CA THR A 68 3.49 7.00 -9.86
C THR A 68 4.75 6.37 -9.26
N PHE A 69 5.25 6.86 -8.13
CA PHE A 69 6.36 6.23 -7.39
C PHE A 69 5.92 5.03 -6.55
N TYR A 70 4.62 4.90 -6.25
CA TYR A 70 4.09 3.80 -5.46
C TYR A 70 4.39 2.41 -6.05
N PRO A 71 4.14 2.13 -7.35
CA PRO A 71 4.47 0.84 -7.96
C PRO A 71 5.96 0.52 -7.92
N ILE A 72 6.83 1.53 -8.04
CA ILE A 72 8.29 1.34 -7.93
C ILE A 72 8.63 0.86 -6.52
N GLY A 73 8.09 1.52 -5.48
CA GLY A 73 8.27 1.09 -4.09
C GLY A 73 7.72 -0.31 -3.83
N ALA A 74 6.54 -0.62 -4.35
CA ALA A 74 5.91 -1.94 -4.21
C ALA A 74 6.74 -3.04 -4.89
N ALA A 75 7.20 -2.80 -6.13
CA ALA A 75 8.06 -3.74 -6.86
C ALA A 75 9.39 -3.97 -6.13
N SER A 76 10.04 -2.91 -5.65
CA SER A 76 11.25 -3.01 -4.83
C SER A 76 11.01 -3.79 -3.54
N GLY A 77 9.86 -3.57 -2.87
CA GLY A 77 9.48 -4.30 -1.66
C GLY A 77 9.30 -5.80 -1.90
N ILE A 78 8.65 -6.17 -3.01
CA ILE A 78 8.51 -7.58 -3.41
C ILE A 78 9.87 -8.19 -3.72
N LEU A 79 10.74 -7.47 -4.43
CA LEU A 79 12.08 -7.95 -4.75
C LEU A 79 12.92 -8.18 -3.48
N LEU A 80 12.84 -7.24 -2.53
CA LEU A 80 13.46 -7.41 -1.21
C LEU A 80 12.88 -8.61 -0.47
N GLY A 81 11.56 -8.81 -0.48
CA GLY A 81 10.94 -10.01 0.10
C GLY A 81 11.44 -11.30 -0.56
N LYS A 82 11.52 -11.33 -1.89
CA LYS A 82 12.01 -12.47 -2.69
C LYS A 82 13.45 -12.86 -2.35
N TYR A 83 14.34 -11.90 -2.11
CA TYR A 83 15.75 -12.18 -1.87
C TYR A 83 16.13 -12.27 -0.39
N LEU A 84 15.44 -11.55 0.52
CA LEU A 84 15.77 -11.53 1.95
C LEU A 84 14.91 -12.49 2.77
N VAL A 85 13.65 -12.74 2.39
CA VAL A 85 12.72 -13.57 3.19
C VAL A 85 12.60 -14.99 2.61
N PHE A 86 12.44 -15.09 1.29
CA PHE A 86 12.34 -16.38 0.63
C PHE A 86 13.72 -16.93 0.28
N SER A 87 14.21 -17.90 1.06
CA SER A 87 15.46 -18.60 0.76
C SER A 87 15.33 -19.41 -0.56
N GLU A 88 16.45 -19.67 -1.24
CA GLU A 88 16.45 -20.51 -2.44
C GLU A 88 16.06 -21.96 -2.08
N GLY A 89 14.96 -22.48 -2.64
CA GLY A 89 14.52 -23.86 -2.38
C GLY A 89 13.03 -24.13 -2.64
N GLU A 90 12.56 -25.32 -2.25
CA GLU A 90 11.15 -25.74 -2.33
C GLU A 90 10.26 -24.97 -1.33
N SER A 91 8.94 -24.93 -1.60
CA SER A 91 7.92 -24.33 -0.71
C SER A 91 8.10 -24.74 0.75
N LEU A 92 7.83 -23.82 1.68
CA LEU A 92 7.99 -24.01 3.14
C LEU A 92 7.35 -25.31 3.63
N GLU A 93 6.20 -25.68 3.06
CA GLU A 93 5.42 -26.86 3.38
C GLU A 93 6.15 -28.19 3.03
N LYS A 94 6.84 -28.24 1.89
CA LYS A 94 7.65 -29.40 1.47
C LYS A 94 8.90 -29.54 2.32
N GLN A 95 9.56 -28.44 2.66
CA GLN A 95 10.73 -28.46 3.56
C GLN A 95 10.37 -28.95 4.97
N MET A 96 9.16 -28.67 5.45
CA MET A 96 8.67 -29.14 6.75
C MET A 96 8.16 -30.60 6.72
N SER A 97 7.79 -31.14 5.56
CA SER A 97 7.19 -32.49 5.43
C SER A 97 8.13 -33.66 5.75
N GLY A 98 9.45 -33.42 5.80
CA GLY A 98 10.47 -34.43 6.13
C GLY A 98 11.20 -34.20 7.46
N MET A 99 10.81 -33.20 8.25
CA MET A 99 11.53 -32.79 9.46
C MET A 99 10.87 -33.33 10.74
N ASN A 100 11.67 -33.76 11.72
CA ASN A 100 11.19 -34.10 13.06
C ASN A 100 10.66 -32.86 13.79
N ALA A 101 9.82 -33.05 14.82
CA ALA A 101 9.18 -31.97 15.58
C ALA A 101 10.17 -30.92 16.14
N GLU A 102 11.38 -31.35 16.52
CA GLU A 102 12.47 -30.48 17.00
C GLU A 102 13.12 -29.68 15.87
N GLN A 103 13.30 -30.30 14.70
CA GLN A 103 13.81 -29.62 13.50
C GLN A 103 12.81 -28.59 12.97
N ILE A 104 11.51 -28.88 13.03
CA ILE A 104 10.45 -27.93 12.68
C ILE A 104 10.47 -26.72 13.62
N HIS A 105 10.73 -26.91 14.92
CA HIS A 105 10.84 -25.80 15.87
C HIS A 105 12.03 -24.89 15.54
N ASN A 106 13.22 -25.48 15.35
CA ASN A 106 14.42 -24.72 14.98
C ASN A 106 14.28 -24.03 13.62
N PHE A 107 13.62 -24.68 12.66
CA PHE A 107 13.34 -24.10 11.34
C PHE A 107 12.37 -22.91 11.43
N LYS A 108 11.33 -22.99 12.26
CA LYS A 108 10.42 -21.87 12.51
C LYS A 108 11.13 -20.67 13.15
N VAL A 109 12.02 -20.92 14.12
CA VAL A 109 12.82 -19.87 14.75
C VAL A 109 13.74 -19.20 13.73
N LEU A 110 14.44 -19.99 12.91
CA LEU A 110 15.30 -19.47 11.84
C LEU A 110 14.52 -18.62 10.83
N MET A 111 13.32 -19.05 10.43
CA MET A 111 12.48 -18.28 9.51
C MET A 111 11.94 -16.99 10.13
N LEU A 112 11.66 -16.99 11.43
CA LEU A 112 11.31 -15.77 12.15
C LEU A 112 12.49 -14.80 12.18
N GLU A 113 13.71 -15.27 12.44
CA GLU A 113 14.92 -14.45 12.43
C GLU A 113 15.20 -13.84 11.05
N ASN A 114 15.10 -14.64 9.98
CA ASN A 114 15.26 -14.16 8.60
C ASN A 114 14.21 -13.09 8.25
N THR A 115 13.03 -13.15 8.86
CA THR A 115 11.99 -12.13 8.66
C THR A 115 12.33 -10.82 9.38
N LEU A 116 13.03 -10.86 10.51
CA LEU A 116 13.36 -9.66 11.32
C LEU A 116 14.34 -8.72 10.63
N GLU A 117 15.27 -9.24 9.82
CA GLU A 117 16.24 -8.41 9.09
C GLU A 117 15.57 -7.38 8.16
N PRO A 118 14.64 -7.76 7.25
CA PRO A 118 13.85 -6.81 6.47
C PRO A 118 13.13 -5.76 7.32
N TYR A 119 12.53 -6.16 8.45
CA TYR A 119 11.84 -5.22 9.35
C TYR A 119 12.81 -4.19 9.94
N LYS A 120 14.05 -4.58 10.27
CA LYS A 120 15.10 -3.66 10.73
C LYS A 120 15.37 -2.57 9.69
N TYR A 121 15.54 -2.94 8.42
CA TYR A 121 15.75 -1.98 7.34
C TYR A 121 14.52 -1.10 7.09
N MET A 122 13.32 -1.66 7.18
CA MET A 122 12.06 -0.91 7.09
C MET A 122 11.97 0.17 8.18
N ILE A 123 12.29 -0.17 9.44
CA ILE A 123 12.31 0.79 10.54
C ILE A 123 13.32 1.90 10.27
N MET A 124 14.54 1.55 9.83
CA MET A 124 15.57 2.53 9.50
C MET A 124 15.08 3.53 8.45
N ILE A 125 14.46 3.05 7.36
CA ILE A 125 13.91 3.90 6.31
C ILE A 125 12.79 4.80 6.86
N LEU A 126 11.87 4.24 7.66
CA LEU A 126 10.77 5.02 8.26
C LEU A 126 11.30 6.11 9.20
N VAL A 127 12.33 5.82 9.99
CA VAL A 127 12.98 6.80 10.88
C VAL A 127 13.63 7.91 10.06
N VAL A 128 14.36 7.57 8.99
CA VAL A 128 14.95 8.56 8.07
C VAL A 128 13.86 9.45 7.47
N VAL A 129 12.76 8.87 6.98
CA VAL A 129 11.61 9.64 6.44
C VAL A 129 11.02 10.54 7.53
N MET A 130 10.86 10.05 8.75
CA MET A 130 10.36 10.85 9.87
C MET A 130 11.26 12.04 10.18
N VAL A 131 12.58 11.85 10.21
CA VAL A 131 13.56 12.92 10.41
C VAL A 131 13.48 13.93 9.27
N LEU A 132 13.42 13.49 8.00
CA LEU A 132 13.26 14.38 6.85
C LEU A 132 12.00 15.23 6.95
N PHE A 133 10.88 14.65 7.40
CA PHE A 133 9.63 15.39 7.61
C PHE A 133 9.71 16.40 8.77
N LEU A 134 10.51 16.13 9.80
CA LEU A 134 10.72 17.06 10.92
C LEU A 134 11.64 18.23 10.52
N LEU A 135 12.65 17.97 9.68
CA LEU A 135 13.58 18.99 9.19
C LEU A 135 12.96 19.87 8.10
N THR A 136 12.10 19.30 7.26
CA THR A 136 11.50 20.01 6.13
C THR A 136 10.39 20.96 6.60
N ARG A 137 10.56 22.26 6.36
CA ARG A 137 9.53 23.28 6.64
C ARG A 137 8.47 23.28 5.55
N PHE A 138 7.39 22.59 5.82
CA PHE A 138 6.23 22.51 4.93
C PHE A 138 5.37 23.79 4.95
N PRO A 139 4.91 24.29 3.79
CA PRO A 139 4.01 25.44 3.74
C PRO A 139 2.64 25.12 4.36
N THR A 140 2.04 26.11 5.01
CA THR A 140 0.71 25.97 5.62
C THR A 140 -0.34 25.88 4.52
N CYS A 141 -0.84 24.68 4.26
CA CYS A 141 -1.86 24.41 3.23
C CYS A 141 -3.30 24.61 3.72
N LYS A 142 -3.48 25.09 4.96
CA LYS A 142 -4.82 25.42 5.50
C LYS A 142 -5.19 26.82 5.03
N VAL A 143 -6.41 26.97 4.52
CA VAL A 143 -7.00 28.28 4.19
C VAL A 143 -6.79 29.24 5.36
N ALA A 144 -6.22 30.41 5.08
CA ALA A 144 -6.02 31.46 6.07
C ALA A 144 -7.34 31.68 6.81
N GLN A 145 -7.28 31.62 8.14
CA GLN A 145 -8.46 31.80 8.99
C GLN A 145 -8.98 33.21 8.78
N THR A 146 -10.04 33.38 7.98
CA THR A 146 -10.86 34.58 8.04
C THR A 146 -11.70 34.46 9.31
N SER A 147 -11.56 35.42 10.21
CA SER A 147 -12.11 35.46 11.58
C SER A 147 -13.65 35.35 11.68
N HIS A 148 -14.36 35.08 10.59
CA HIS A 148 -15.82 35.19 10.48
C HIS A 148 -16.57 33.86 10.32
N TYR A 149 -15.90 32.71 10.21
CA TYR A 149 -16.56 31.40 10.09
C TYR A 149 -16.24 30.48 11.27
N LYS A 150 -17.27 30.15 12.06
CA LYS A 150 -17.22 29.10 13.09
C LYS A 150 -16.85 27.79 12.41
N ARG A 151 -15.83 27.07 12.92
CA ARG A 151 -15.47 25.75 12.38
C ARG A 151 -16.70 24.84 12.49
N PRO A 152 -17.21 24.28 11.39
CA PRO A 152 -18.29 23.31 11.47
C PRO A 152 -17.84 22.13 12.32
N SER A 153 -18.76 21.56 13.11
CA SER A 153 -18.44 20.35 13.87
C SER A 153 -18.08 19.22 12.91
N ALA A 154 -17.31 18.24 13.40
CA ALA A 154 -17.01 17.03 12.63
C ALA A 154 -18.31 16.34 12.16
N MET A 155 -19.35 16.37 13.02
CA MET A 155 -20.67 15.82 12.72
C MET A 155 -21.40 16.59 11.61
N ASP A 156 -21.30 17.92 11.61
CA ASP A 156 -21.93 18.76 10.57
C ASP A 156 -21.27 18.56 9.22
N THR A 157 -19.95 18.44 9.21
CA THR A 157 -19.15 18.16 8.01
C THR A 157 -19.49 16.78 7.46
N LEU A 158 -19.60 15.77 8.31
CA LEU A 158 -19.97 14.41 7.91
C LEU A 158 -21.39 14.37 7.32
N ARG A 159 -22.36 15.04 7.95
CA ARG A 159 -23.75 15.12 7.45
C ARG A 159 -23.82 15.83 6.09
N TYR A 160 -23.05 16.89 5.90
CA TYR A 160 -22.96 17.60 4.62
C TYR A 160 -22.35 16.72 3.52
N LEU A 161 -21.21 16.06 3.80
CA LEU A 161 -20.55 15.16 2.86
C LEU A 161 -21.44 13.96 2.49
N ALA A 162 -22.12 13.36 3.46
CA ALA A 162 -23.01 12.23 3.24
C ALA A 162 -24.20 12.57 2.33
N ARG A 163 -24.66 13.83 2.35
CA ARG A 163 -25.75 14.32 1.49
C ARG A 163 -25.28 14.72 0.10
N ASN A 164 -23.98 14.88 -0.13
CA ASN A 164 -23.44 15.24 -1.43
C ASN A 164 -23.41 14.02 -2.38
N PRO A 165 -24.22 14.01 -3.45
CA PRO A 165 -24.35 12.86 -4.33
C PRO A 165 -23.06 12.56 -5.11
N ARG A 166 -22.25 13.57 -5.43
CA ARG A 166 -20.96 13.38 -6.12
C ARG A 166 -19.95 12.70 -5.19
N PHE A 167 -19.91 13.11 -3.92
CA PHE A 167 -19.03 12.50 -2.92
C PHE A 167 -19.40 11.03 -2.67
N ARG A 168 -20.69 10.73 -2.52
CA ARG A 168 -21.17 9.36 -2.32
C ARG A 168 -20.84 8.44 -3.50
N ARG A 169 -20.99 8.93 -4.74
CA ARG A 169 -20.56 8.19 -5.95
C ARG A 169 -19.05 7.93 -5.95
N GLY A 170 -18.25 8.91 -5.51
CA GLY A 170 -16.81 8.75 -5.35
C GLY A 170 -16.42 7.66 -4.34
N ILE A 171 -17.10 7.58 -3.20
CA ILE A 171 -16.87 6.51 -2.21
C ILE A 171 -17.13 5.14 -2.82
N VAL A 172 -18.27 4.97 -3.51
CA VAL A 172 -18.63 3.69 -4.14
C VAL A 172 -17.61 3.32 -5.23
N ALA A 173 -17.20 4.29 -6.06
CA ALA A 173 -16.18 4.06 -7.08
C ALA A 173 -14.84 3.62 -6.47
N GLN A 174 -14.39 4.27 -5.39
CA GLN A 174 -13.16 3.90 -4.70
C GLN A 174 -13.26 2.52 -4.05
N PHE A 175 -14.40 2.19 -3.45
CA PHE A 175 -14.65 0.87 -2.86
C PHE A 175 -14.56 -0.25 -3.91
N LEU A 176 -15.23 -0.06 -5.06
CA LEU A 176 -15.16 -1.02 -6.17
C LEU A 176 -13.76 -1.12 -6.75
N TYR A 177 -13.07 0.02 -6.91
CA TYR A 177 -11.71 0.06 -7.42
C TYR A 177 -10.73 -0.71 -6.51
N VAL A 178 -10.74 -0.46 -5.20
CA VAL A 178 -9.87 -1.17 -4.26
C VAL A 178 -10.23 -2.65 -4.19
N GLY A 179 -11.53 -2.99 -4.18
CA GLY A 179 -11.98 -4.38 -4.19
C GLY A 179 -11.49 -5.15 -5.41
N MET A 180 -11.64 -4.57 -6.60
CA MET A 180 -11.14 -5.15 -7.85
C MET A 180 -9.62 -5.26 -7.86
N GLN A 181 -8.90 -4.22 -7.43
CA GLN A 181 -7.44 -4.20 -7.40
C GLN A 181 -6.87 -5.31 -6.50
N VAL A 182 -7.40 -5.45 -5.27
CA VAL A 182 -6.96 -6.48 -4.33
C VAL A 182 -7.33 -7.88 -4.81
N ALA A 183 -8.52 -8.05 -5.41
CA ALA A 183 -8.94 -9.33 -5.98
C ALA A 183 -8.01 -9.79 -7.10
N VAL A 184 -7.71 -8.93 -8.08
CA VAL A 184 -6.80 -9.26 -9.19
C VAL A 184 -5.46 -9.74 -8.63
N TRP A 185 -4.80 -8.96 -7.78
CA TRP A 185 -3.47 -9.34 -7.25
C TRP A 185 -3.49 -10.58 -6.36
N SER A 186 -4.53 -10.74 -5.54
CA SER A 186 -4.62 -11.90 -4.62
C SER A 186 -4.88 -13.21 -5.37
N PHE A 187 -5.70 -13.16 -6.42
CA PHE A 187 -6.02 -14.34 -7.22
C PHE A 187 -4.99 -14.62 -8.32
N THR A 188 -4.23 -13.64 -8.81
CA THR A 188 -3.14 -13.89 -9.79
C THR A 188 -2.16 -14.96 -9.29
N ILE A 189 -1.73 -14.88 -8.03
CA ILE A 189 -0.77 -15.85 -7.47
C ILE A 189 -1.41 -17.23 -7.35
N ARG A 190 -2.64 -17.31 -6.80
CA ARG A 190 -3.35 -18.59 -6.63
C ARG A 190 -3.63 -19.27 -7.96
N LEU A 191 -4.07 -18.49 -8.94
CA LEU A 191 -4.36 -18.97 -10.29
C LEU A 191 -3.09 -19.46 -10.99
N ALA A 192 -1.96 -18.75 -10.83
CA ALA A 192 -0.68 -19.18 -11.39
C ALA A 192 -0.20 -20.52 -10.79
N LEU A 193 -0.47 -20.75 -9.50
CA LEU A 193 -0.15 -22.01 -8.81
C LEU A 193 -1.11 -23.16 -9.20
N GLU A 194 -2.34 -22.85 -9.59
CA GLU A 194 -3.36 -23.86 -9.92
C GLU A 194 -3.34 -24.27 -11.41
N LEU A 195 -2.99 -23.36 -12.32
CA LEU A 195 -2.97 -23.61 -13.77
C LEU A 195 -1.66 -24.22 -14.28
N GLY A 196 -0.57 -24.17 -13.51
CA GLY A 196 0.72 -24.71 -13.93
C GLY A 196 1.47 -25.37 -12.78
N ASP A 197 2.29 -26.37 -13.09
CA ASP A 197 3.25 -27.00 -12.17
C ASP A 197 4.45 -26.07 -11.92
N ILE A 198 4.16 -24.82 -11.52
CA ILE A 198 5.13 -23.73 -11.37
C ILE A 198 5.27 -23.36 -9.89
N ASN A 199 6.51 -23.17 -9.44
CA ASN A 199 6.83 -22.90 -8.04
C ASN A 199 6.41 -21.45 -7.64
N GLU A 200 6.21 -21.19 -6.34
CA GLU A 200 5.85 -19.86 -5.78
C GLU A 200 6.81 -18.75 -6.24
N ARG A 201 8.08 -19.11 -6.47
CA ARG A 201 9.11 -18.22 -7.01
C ARG A 201 8.82 -17.75 -8.45
N ASP A 202 8.26 -18.61 -9.29
CA ASP A 202 7.90 -18.25 -10.66
C ASP A 202 6.57 -17.49 -10.72
N ALA A 203 5.63 -17.83 -9.84
CA ALA A 203 4.41 -17.05 -9.63
C ALA A 203 4.74 -15.59 -9.22
N SER A 204 5.78 -15.38 -8.42
CA SER A 204 6.25 -14.03 -8.06
C SER A 204 6.69 -13.19 -9.27
N ASN A 205 7.20 -13.80 -10.34
CA ASN A 205 7.62 -13.07 -11.55
C ASN A 205 6.41 -12.49 -12.29
N PHE A 206 5.28 -13.20 -12.33
CA PHE A 206 4.01 -12.67 -12.88
C PHE A 206 3.52 -11.45 -12.09
N MET A 207 3.73 -11.44 -10.78
CA MET A 207 3.41 -10.29 -9.93
C MET A 207 4.30 -9.10 -10.28
N VAL A 208 5.60 -9.32 -10.47
CA VAL A 208 6.55 -8.27 -10.89
C VAL A 208 6.16 -7.70 -12.25
N TYR A 209 5.81 -8.54 -13.23
CA TYR A 209 5.31 -8.07 -14.53
C TYR A 209 4.01 -7.28 -14.40
N SER A 210 3.08 -7.72 -13.55
CA SER A 210 1.83 -7.01 -13.28
C SER A 210 2.08 -5.62 -12.70
N PHE A 211 3.03 -5.48 -11.76
CA PHE A 211 3.43 -4.19 -11.21
C PHE A 211 4.15 -3.31 -12.24
N ALA A 212 4.98 -3.90 -13.12
CA ALA A 212 5.62 -3.18 -14.22
C ALA A 212 4.57 -2.64 -15.21
N CYS A 213 3.59 -3.46 -15.61
CA CYS A 213 2.46 -3.03 -16.44
C CYS A 213 1.63 -1.94 -15.73
N PHE A 214 1.38 -2.08 -14.43
CA PHE A 214 0.68 -1.07 -13.63
C PHE A 214 1.46 0.25 -13.59
N PHE A 215 2.79 0.21 -13.48
CA PHE A 215 3.65 1.38 -13.53
C PHE A 215 3.61 2.06 -14.90
N ILE A 216 3.80 1.32 -15.98
CA ILE A 216 3.75 1.83 -17.36
C ILE A 216 2.36 2.43 -17.64
N GLY A 217 1.30 1.72 -17.24
CA GLY A 217 -0.08 2.17 -17.37
C GLY A 217 -0.35 3.47 -16.63
N LYS A 218 0.14 3.60 -15.38
CA LYS A 218 0.06 4.86 -14.60
C LYS A 218 0.86 5.99 -15.24
N PHE A 219 2.05 5.70 -15.75
CA PHE A 219 2.90 6.69 -16.40
C PHE A 219 2.22 7.27 -17.66
N ILE A 220 1.68 6.41 -18.52
CA ILE A 220 0.90 6.81 -19.70
C ILE A 220 -0.36 7.59 -19.29
N ALA A 221 -1.09 7.11 -18.26
CA ALA A 221 -2.28 7.80 -17.76
C ALA A 221 -1.94 9.21 -17.27
N ASN A 222 -0.81 9.38 -16.58
CA ASN A 222 -0.38 10.68 -16.08
C ASN A 222 -0.06 11.65 -17.23
N ILE A 223 0.63 11.19 -18.28
CA ILE A 223 0.86 11.98 -19.50
C ILE A 223 -0.49 12.36 -20.13
N LEU A 224 -1.43 11.42 -20.24
CA LEU A 224 -2.73 11.67 -20.83
C LEU A 224 -3.55 12.69 -20.02
N MET A 225 -3.49 12.64 -18.68
CA MET A 225 -4.16 13.59 -17.80
C MET A 225 -3.55 15.01 -17.81
N THR A 226 -2.30 15.17 -18.28
CA THR A 226 -1.74 16.50 -18.53
C THR A 226 -2.26 17.13 -19.83
N ARG A 227 -2.66 16.30 -20.81
CA ARG A 227 -3.14 16.76 -22.12
C ARG A 227 -4.66 16.79 -22.26
N PHE A 228 -5.38 15.96 -21.51
CA PHE A 228 -6.83 15.80 -21.59
C PHE A 228 -7.50 15.91 -20.23
N ASN A 229 -8.81 16.17 -20.23
CA ASN A 229 -9.60 16.22 -18.99
C ASN A 229 -9.48 14.88 -18.22
N PRO A 230 -9.16 14.90 -16.91
CA PRO A 230 -8.97 13.70 -16.09
C PRO A 230 -10.18 12.75 -16.12
N GLU A 231 -11.39 13.30 -16.21
CA GLU A 231 -12.64 12.53 -16.29
C GLU A 231 -12.69 11.63 -17.53
N LYS A 232 -12.27 12.13 -18.70
CA LYS A 232 -12.26 11.37 -19.95
C LYS A 232 -11.23 10.25 -19.92
N VAL A 233 -10.06 10.52 -19.34
CA VAL A 233 -9.00 9.53 -19.16
C VAL A 233 -9.48 8.38 -18.26
N LEU A 234 -10.17 8.72 -17.16
CA LEU A 234 -10.69 7.71 -16.23
C LEU A 234 -11.76 6.81 -16.89
N ILE A 235 -12.65 7.40 -17.70
CA ILE A 235 -13.67 6.65 -18.46
C ILE A 235 -13.01 5.71 -19.47
N LEU A 236 -12.03 6.20 -20.23
CA LEU A 236 -11.30 5.38 -21.21
C LEU A 236 -10.65 4.15 -20.56
N TYR A 237 -9.94 4.33 -19.45
CA TYR A 237 -9.32 3.22 -18.72
C TYR A 237 -10.35 2.23 -18.18
N SER A 238 -11.50 2.73 -17.69
CA SER A 238 -12.57 1.87 -17.18
C SER A 238 -13.20 1.02 -18.30
N VAL A 239 -13.40 1.60 -19.49
CA VAL A 239 -13.93 0.89 -20.66
C VAL A 239 -12.95 -0.16 -21.16
N ILE A 240 -11.66 0.19 -21.31
CA ILE A 240 -10.63 -0.76 -21.71
C ILE A 240 -10.54 -1.91 -20.70
N GLY A 241 -10.55 -1.61 -19.39
CA GLY A 241 -10.54 -2.63 -18.35
C GLY A 241 -11.74 -3.58 -18.42
N ALA A 242 -12.95 -3.05 -18.64
CA ALA A 242 -14.15 -3.85 -18.80
C ALA A 242 -14.09 -4.77 -20.05
N LEU A 243 -13.56 -4.25 -21.17
CA LEU A 243 -13.37 -5.04 -22.40
C LEU A 243 -12.35 -6.17 -22.20
N PHE A 244 -11.24 -5.90 -21.50
CA PHE A 244 -10.25 -6.93 -21.18
C PHE A 244 -10.83 -8.03 -20.30
N LEU A 245 -11.61 -7.68 -19.27
CA LEU A 245 -12.28 -8.66 -18.42
C LEU A 245 -13.29 -9.50 -19.22
N ALA A 246 -14.03 -8.88 -20.15
CA ALA A 246 -14.97 -9.58 -21.01
C ALA A 246 -14.29 -10.51 -22.04
N TYR A 247 -13.04 -10.24 -22.42
CA TYR A 247 -12.26 -11.11 -23.32
C TYR A 247 -11.66 -12.32 -22.59
N VAL A 248 -11.29 -12.15 -21.32
CA VAL A 248 -10.67 -13.21 -20.50
C VAL A 248 -11.71 -14.15 -19.88
N ALA A 249 -12.93 -13.67 -19.63
CA ALA A 249 -14.06 -14.47 -19.14
C ALA A 249 -14.62 -15.39 -20.24
#